data_AF-A0A446C386-F1
#
_entry.id   AF-A0A446C386-F1
#
_cell.length_a   1.000
_cell.length_b   1.000
_cell.length_c   1.000
_cell.angle_alpha   90.00
_cell.angle_beta   90.00
_cell.angle_gamma   90.00
#
_symmetry.space_group_name_H-M   'P 1'
#
loop_
_entity.id
_entity.type
_entity.pdbx_description
1 polymer ?
#
loop_
_entity_poly.entity_id
_entity_poly.type
_entity_poly.pdbx_seq_one_letter_code
_entity_poly.pdbx_strand_id
1 'polypeptide(L)'
;MTYLLWSLPALTVIGAIASGRLNTTAAAVLGLAAAVPVALGAAPAPFGGSQLGLALARGLWIGGTITPYILGGLLFWHMAAQTRSPAGKAAGPSVVELADALARRRRLFFACFLVGPFAESATGFGVGMLGTVLLIRPLNLQPRETMVFALLSQTLIPWGAMGSGTLLASAYARVPAPELALYGMVPVVLLMAIWMALYWRTAARAGLRAAASEHWREAGWMAASLAALAAATALLGPETALLSAYGPLIVLRFVLDRRPDRPQLLAAARSALPYILMIASLVATRLVPGPNRGLSALAAFSPFADLPVWKPFLHAGSWLIAGAVAMAVLRGQPRVLAAQARAAWTTGRHAVYSVFLFAMMAEVLAGAGISQAFADGLFASLRDWTVLITPVLAGAFGILANSGNAPNSLFMPSQLSLAVQAGLSVPAAAALLHVSGTSLGIFSPVRMSIAAGLAHGRGQERGVYVVLLPFALAAFGVLLCLALLLALSGRPG
;
A
#
# COMPACT_ATOMS: atom_id res chain seq x y z
N MET A 1 35.18 -6.67 -5.57
CA MET A 1 34.58 -7.38 -6.73
C MET A 1 33.35 -8.18 -6.33
N THR A 2 33.38 -8.92 -5.22
CA THR A 2 32.28 -9.78 -4.74
C THR A 2 30.98 -9.03 -4.43
N TYR A 3 31.03 -7.89 -3.74
CA TYR A 3 29.83 -7.06 -3.49
C TYR A 3 29.18 -6.50 -4.76
N LEU A 4 29.96 -6.26 -5.82
CA LEU A 4 29.42 -5.83 -7.12
C LEU A 4 28.62 -6.97 -7.75
N LEU A 5 29.18 -8.19 -7.76
CA LEU A 5 28.50 -9.39 -8.24
C LEU A 5 27.21 -9.67 -7.46
N TRP A 6 27.27 -9.58 -6.13
CA TRP A 6 26.08 -9.72 -5.28
C TRP A 6 25.05 -8.62 -5.48
N SER A 7 25.46 -7.43 -5.89
CA SER A 7 24.57 -6.31 -6.20
C SER A 7 23.90 -6.44 -7.57
N LEU A 8 24.42 -7.30 -8.47
CA LEU A 8 23.93 -7.41 -9.85
C LEU A 8 22.41 -7.59 -9.94
N PRO A 9 21.74 -8.47 -9.18
CA PRO A 9 20.30 -8.64 -9.28
C PRO A 9 19.53 -7.35 -9.00
N ALA A 10 19.92 -6.63 -7.93
CA ALA A 10 19.33 -5.35 -7.59
C ALA A 10 19.64 -4.29 -8.66
N LEU A 11 20.90 -4.17 -9.09
CA LEU A 11 21.33 -3.22 -10.13
C LEU A 11 20.64 -3.47 -11.48
N THR A 12 20.42 -4.73 -11.85
CA THR A 12 19.68 -5.13 -13.04
C THR A 12 18.23 -4.67 -12.94
N VAL A 13 17.56 -4.86 -11.80
CA VAL A 13 16.20 -4.36 -11.58
C VAL A 13 16.16 -2.83 -11.67
N ILE A 14 17.09 -2.13 -11.00
CA ILE A 14 17.19 -0.66 -11.05
C ILE A 14 17.37 -0.19 -12.48
N GLY A 15 18.38 -0.72 -13.18
CA GLY A 15 18.70 -0.32 -14.54
C GLY A 15 17.55 -0.59 -15.51
N ALA A 16 16.90 -1.75 -15.37
CA ALA A 16 15.73 -2.11 -16.18
C ALA A 16 14.57 -1.11 -15.98
N ILE A 17 14.22 -0.80 -14.73
CA ILE A 17 13.13 0.13 -14.42
C ILE A 17 13.50 1.57 -14.79
N ALA A 18 14.70 2.01 -14.43
CA ALA A 18 15.20 3.36 -14.69
C ALA A 18 15.36 3.64 -16.19
N SER A 19 15.58 2.61 -17.03
CA SER A 19 15.62 2.77 -18.49
C SER A 19 14.29 3.24 -19.09
N GLY A 20 13.17 3.06 -18.38
CA GLY A 20 11.83 3.33 -18.87
C GLY A 20 11.34 2.40 -19.99
N ARG A 21 12.17 1.45 -20.43
CA ARG A 21 11.85 0.52 -21.54
C ARG A 21 11.13 -0.74 -21.06
N LEU A 22 11.29 -1.09 -19.78
CA LEU A 22 10.78 -2.32 -19.19
C LEU A 22 9.80 -2.01 -18.06
N ASN A 23 8.75 -2.83 -17.95
CA ASN A 23 7.84 -2.78 -16.81
C ASN A 23 8.42 -3.54 -15.60
N THR A 24 7.80 -3.37 -14.43
CA THR A 24 8.25 -4.00 -13.17
C THR A 24 8.33 -5.53 -13.27
N THR A 25 7.42 -6.17 -14.02
CA THR A 25 7.45 -7.63 -14.21
C THR A 25 8.69 -8.07 -14.99
N ALA A 26 8.98 -7.44 -16.12
CA ALA A 26 10.16 -7.74 -16.92
C ALA A 26 11.45 -7.47 -16.13
N ALA A 27 11.50 -6.37 -15.38
CA ALA A 27 12.62 -6.08 -14.48
C ALA A 27 12.78 -7.17 -13.40
N ALA A 28 11.69 -7.65 -12.81
CA ALA A 28 11.73 -8.73 -11.82
C ALA A 28 12.20 -10.07 -12.41
N VAL A 29 11.82 -10.38 -13.66
CA VAL A 29 12.34 -11.55 -14.39
C VAL A 29 13.85 -11.43 -14.56
N LEU A 30 14.34 -10.29 -15.03
CA LEU A 30 15.78 -10.05 -15.20
C LEU A 30 16.54 -10.12 -13.86
N GLY A 31 15.96 -9.55 -12.80
CA GLY A 31 16.51 -9.62 -11.45
C GLY A 31 16.64 -11.05 -10.95
N LEU A 32 15.58 -11.87 -11.06
CA LEU A 32 15.62 -13.27 -10.68
C LEU A 32 16.60 -14.08 -11.56
N ALA A 33 16.60 -13.83 -12.87
CA ALA A 33 17.53 -14.48 -13.81
C ALA A 33 19.00 -14.13 -13.52
N ALA A 34 19.28 -12.94 -12.97
CA ALA A 34 20.59 -12.57 -12.47
C ALA A 34 20.89 -13.16 -11.07
N ALA A 35 19.89 -13.25 -10.20
CA ALA A 35 20.06 -13.75 -8.83
C ALA A 35 20.45 -15.23 -8.79
N VAL A 36 19.85 -16.07 -9.64
CA VAL A 36 20.14 -17.51 -9.69
C VAL A 36 21.61 -17.83 -9.96
N PRO A 37 22.25 -17.35 -11.05
CA PRO A 37 23.66 -17.63 -11.31
C PRO A 37 24.58 -17.00 -10.26
N VAL A 38 24.25 -15.80 -9.74
CA VAL A 38 25.02 -15.17 -8.67
C VAL A 38 24.96 -16.00 -7.39
N ALA A 39 23.80 -16.52 -7.02
CA ALA A 39 23.64 -17.39 -5.86
C ALA A 39 24.37 -18.73 -6.05
N LEU A 40 24.29 -19.35 -7.23
CA LEU A 40 24.97 -20.64 -7.46
C LEU A 40 26.50 -20.51 -7.59
N GLY A 41 26.99 -19.39 -8.15
CA GLY A 41 28.41 -19.23 -8.45
C GLY A 41 29.20 -18.42 -7.42
N ALA A 42 28.54 -17.62 -6.60
CA ALA A 42 29.20 -16.67 -5.69
C ALA A 42 28.54 -16.58 -4.30
N ALA A 43 27.72 -17.55 -3.89
CA ALA A 43 27.12 -17.53 -2.56
C ALA A 43 28.17 -17.51 -1.43
N PRO A 44 27.98 -16.67 -0.39
CA PRO A 44 28.72 -16.76 0.86
C PRO A 44 28.57 -18.10 1.60
N ALA A 45 27.41 -18.76 1.47
CA ALA A 45 27.09 -20.01 2.13
C ALA A 45 26.95 -21.16 1.11
N PRO A 46 27.10 -22.45 1.52
CA PRO A 46 26.84 -23.58 0.64
C PRO A 46 25.43 -23.53 0.04
N PHE A 47 25.34 -23.23 -1.26
CA PHE A 47 24.08 -23.04 -1.96
C PHE A 47 24.09 -23.83 -3.28
N GLY A 48 23.37 -24.95 -3.31
CA GLY A 48 23.25 -25.83 -4.46
C GLY A 48 21.84 -25.85 -5.05
N GLY A 49 21.61 -26.76 -6.00
CA GLY A 49 20.33 -26.90 -6.68
C GLY A 49 19.14 -27.21 -5.76
N SER A 50 19.36 -28.00 -4.71
CA SER A 50 18.30 -28.32 -3.73
C SER A 50 17.86 -27.09 -2.92
N GLN A 51 18.82 -26.28 -2.47
CA GLN A 51 18.58 -25.03 -1.75
C GLN A 51 17.91 -24.00 -2.65
N LEU A 52 18.30 -23.93 -3.93
CA LEU A 52 17.64 -23.11 -4.93
C LEU A 52 16.17 -23.51 -5.11
N GLY A 53 15.89 -24.80 -5.29
CA GLY A 53 14.52 -25.31 -5.43
C GLY A 53 13.65 -24.96 -4.21
N LEU A 54 14.20 -25.12 -3.00
CA LEU A 54 13.53 -24.74 -1.76
C LEU A 54 13.27 -23.23 -1.68
N ALA A 55 14.26 -22.40 -2.01
CA ALA A 55 14.13 -20.94 -2.00
C ALA A 55 13.06 -20.44 -2.99
N LEU A 56 13.03 -21.01 -4.20
CA LEU A 56 11.98 -20.72 -5.19
C LEU A 56 10.59 -21.14 -4.68
N ALA A 57 10.46 -22.34 -4.09
CA ALA A 57 9.20 -22.81 -3.53
C ALA A 57 8.69 -21.93 -2.38
N ARG A 58 9.60 -21.44 -1.53
CA ARG A 58 9.31 -20.48 -0.45
C ARG A 58 8.82 -19.15 -1.01
N GLY A 59 9.49 -18.60 -2.02
CA GLY A 59 9.05 -17.38 -2.70
C GLY A 59 7.69 -17.54 -3.39
N LEU A 60 7.44 -18.69 -4.02
CA LEU A 60 6.13 -19.03 -4.58
C LEU A 60 5.05 -19.07 -3.51
N TRP A 61 5.32 -19.66 -2.35
CA TRP A 61 4.38 -19.67 -1.23
C TRP A 61 4.01 -18.25 -0.78
N ILE A 62 5.01 -17.40 -0.56
CA ILE A 62 4.80 -15.98 -0.19
C ILE A 62 3.90 -15.30 -1.22
N GLY A 63 4.22 -15.37 -2.52
CA GLY A 63 3.41 -14.76 -3.56
C GLY A 63 1.99 -15.33 -3.67
N GLY A 64 1.83 -16.63 -3.41
CA GLY A 64 0.54 -17.30 -3.36
C GLY A 64 -0.38 -16.75 -2.27
N THR A 65 0.16 -16.44 -1.09
CA THR A 65 -0.63 -15.81 -0.02
C THR A 65 -1.06 -14.39 -0.34
N ILE A 66 -0.27 -13.63 -1.13
CA ILE A 66 -0.58 -12.24 -1.45
C ILE A 66 -1.57 -12.10 -2.62
N THR A 67 -1.52 -13.02 -3.59
CA THR A 67 -2.30 -12.96 -4.83
C THR A 67 -3.82 -12.75 -4.62
N PRO A 68 -4.48 -13.44 -3.67
CA PRO A 68 -5.91 -13.25 -3.42
C PRO A 68 -6.28 -11.82 -2.99
N TYR A 69 -5.38 -11.07 -2.36
CA TYR A 69 -5.66 -9.65 -2.03
C TYR A 69 -5.75 -8.80 -3.29
N ILE A 70 -4.81 -8.99 -4.22
CA ILE A 70 -4.72 -8.24 -5.48
C ILE A 70 -5.94 -8.52 -6.34
N LEU A 71 -6.17 -9.80 -6.67
CA LEU A 71 -7.23 -10.20 -7.58
C LEU A 71 -8.60 -10.10 -6.92
N GLY A 72 -8.72 -10.48 -5.65
CA GLY A 72 -9.95 -10.40 -4.88
C GLY A 72 -10.44 -8.97 -4.70
N GLY A 73 -9.54 -8.04 -4.36
CA GLY A 73 -9.87 -6.62 -4.24
C GLY A 73 -10.39 -6.02 -5.53
N LEU A 74 -9.67 -6.22 -6.64
CA LEU A 74 -10.11 -5.75 -7.97
C LEU A 74 -11.45 -6.36 -8.39
N LEU A 75 -11.60 -7.68 -8.23
CA LEU A 75 -12.82 -8.39 -8.60
C LEU A 75 -14.03 -7.90 -7.78
N PHE A 76 -13.88 -7.82 -6.46
CA PHE A 76 -14.91 -7.32 -5.57
C PHE A 76 -15.30 -5.89 -5.90
N TRP A 77 -14.32 -5.01 -6.10
CA TRP A 77 -14.56 -3.62 -6.47
C TRP A 77 -15.31 -3.48 -7.79
N HIS A 78 -14.90 -4.20 -8.83
CA HIS A 78 -15.60 -4.19 -10.11
C HIS A 78 -17.06 -4.68 -9.99
N MET A 79 -17.32 -5.69 -9.15
CA MET A 79 -18.67 -6.19 -8.91
C MET A 79 -19.52 -5.22 -8.07
N ALA A 80 -18.92 -4.59 -7.06
CA ALA A 80 -19.60 -3.64 -6.18
C ALA A 80 -19.84 -2.28 -6.86
N ALA A 81 -18.93 -1.83 -7.73
CA ALA A 81 -19.06 -0.57 -8.46
C ALA A 81 -20.18 -0.59 -9.51
N GLN A 82 -20.49 -1.75 -10.10
CA GLN A 82 -21.57 -1.92 -11.08
C GLN A 82 -22.97 -1.63 -10.52
N THR A 83 -23.16 -1.74 -9.20
CA THR A 83 -24.43 -1.40 -8.55
C THR A 83 -24.78 0.09 -8.65
N ARG A 84 -23.85 0.93 -9.14
CA ARG A 84 -24.15 2.31 -9.53
C ARG A 84 -24.88 2.32 -10.89
N SER A 85 -26.16 1.98 -10.89
CA SER A 85 -27.04 2.17 -12.06
C SER A 85 -27.00 3.64 -12.55
N PRO A 86 -27.27 3.92 -13.85
CA PRO A 86 -27.49 5.28 -14.36
C PRO A 86 -28.62 6.04 -13.63
N ALA A 87 -29.54 5.31 -12.99
CA ALA A 87 -30.58 5.84 -12.12
C ALA A 87 -30.07 6.31 -10.74
N GLY A 88 -28.81 6.04 -10.40
CA GLY A 88 -28.09 6.55 -9.22
C GLY A 88 -27.61 8.00 -9.37
N LYS A 89 -28.34 8.83 -10.12
CA LYS A 89 -28.17 10.31 -10.17
C LYS A 89 -28.41 10.98 -8.81
N ALA A 90 -28.84 10.25 -7.78
CA ALA A 90 -29.31 10.77 -6.51
C ALA A 90 -28.21 11.24 -5.51
N ALA A 91 -26.93 11.31 -5.89
CA ALA A 91 -25.89 11.91 -5.02
C ALA A 91 -24.79 12.64 -5.81
N GLY A 92 -25.12 13.17 -6.99
CA GLY A 92 -24.32 14.25 -7.56
C GLY A 92 -24.30 15.44 -6.61
N PRO A 93 -23.25 16.28 -6.58
CA PRO A 93 -23.31 17.52 -5.83
C PRO A 93 -24.57 18.29 -6.21
N SER A 94 -25.29 18.86 -5.24
CA SER A 94 -26.33 19.82 -5.58
C SER A 94 -25.70 21.06 -6.21
N VAL A 95 -26.46 21.78 -7.03
CA VAL A 95 -26.00 23.06 -7.61
C VAL A 95 -25.57 24.04 -6.51
N VAL A 96 -26.28 24.02 -5.37
CA VAL A 96 -25.99 24.82 -4.18
C VAL A 96 -24.65 24.43 -3.54
N GLU A 97 -24.34 23.14 -3.46
CA GLU A 97 -23.07 22.65 -2.93
C GLU A 97 -21.88 22.99 -3.82
N LEU A 98 -22.08 23.00 -5.15
CA LEU A 98 -21.07 23.45 -6.10
C LEU A 98 -20.86 24.97 -6.10
N ALA A 99 -21.85 25.73 -5.61
CA ALA A 99 -21.71 27.18 -5.43
C ALA A 99 -20.97 27.54 -4.14
N ASP A 100 -21.07 26.72 -3.08
CA ASP A 100 -20.40 26.95 -1.80
C ASP A 100 -18.93 26.48 -1.81
N ALA A 101 -18.00 27.44 -1.70
CA ALA A 101 -16.56 27.18 -1.64
C ALA A 101 -16.16 26.25 -0.49
N LEU A 102 -16.82 26.34 0.66
CA LEU A 102 -16.51 25.50 1.82
C LEU A 102 -16.96 24.06 1.58
N ALA A 103 -18.15 23.85 1.04
CA ALA A 103 -18.65 22.53 0.68
C ALA A 103 -17.77 21.85 -0.37
N ARG A 104 -17.32 22.60 -1.40
CA ARG A 104 -16.34 22.12 -2.40
C ARG A 104 -15.04 21.66 -1.75
N ARG A 105 -14.49 22.45 -0.82
CA ARG A 105 -13.26 22.08 -0.09
C ARG A 105 -13.46 20.82 0.76
N ARG A 106 -14.55 20.74 1.51
CA ARG A 106 -14.83 19.56 2.35
C ARG A 106 -14.97 18.28 1.51
N ARG A 107 -15.60 18.39 0.33
CA ARG A 107 -15.68 17.29 -0.64
C ARG A 107 -14.30 16.87 -1.14
N LEU A 108 -13.44 17.84 -1.44
CA LEU A 108 -12.08 17.60 -1.89
C LEU A 108 -11.25 16.87 -0.81
N PHE A 109 -11.29 17.34 0.45
CA PHE A 109 -10.65 16.65 1.58
C PHE A 109 -11.21 15.23 1.73
N PHE A 110 -12.53 15.08 1.73
CA PHE A 110 -13.22 13.81 1.90
C PHE A 110 -12.81 12.79 0.83
N ALA A 111 -12.67 13.23 -0.42
CA ALA A 111 -12.17 12.39 -1.50
C ALA A 111 -10.69 12.00 -1.28
N CYS A 112 -9.81 12.97 -0.97
CA CYS A 112 -8.37 12.73 -0.88
C CYS A 112 -7.95 11.92 0.35
N PHE A 113 -8.55 12.15 1.52
CA PHE A 113 -8.05 11.59 2.78
C PHE A 113 -8.94 10.54 3.40
N LEU A 114 -10.14 10.29 2.86
CA LEU A 114 -11.02 9.24 3.37
C LEU A 114 -11.39 8.23 2.27
N VAL A 115 -12.11 8.66 1.22
CA VAL A 115 -12.61 7.72 0.22
C VAL A 115 -11.48 7.15 -0.64
N GLY A 116 -10.52 7.98 -1.05
CA GLY A 116 -9.35 7.56 -1.81
C GLY A 116 -8.53 6.47 -1.11
N PRO A 117 -8.03 6.72 0.12
CA PRO A 117 -7.31 5.71 0.90
C PRO A 117 -8.15 4.46 1.19
N PHE A 118 -9.44 4.61 1.48
CA PHE A 118 -10.35 3.47 1.66
C PHE A 118 -10.44 2.60 0.39
N ALA A 119 -10.64 3.22 -0.77
CA ALA A 119 -10.66 2.51 -2.04
C ALA A 119 -9.32 1.84 -2.34
N GLU A 120 -8.20 2.53 -2.10
CA GLU A 120 -6.85 1.98 -2.26
C GLU A 120 -6.60 0.80 -1.30
N SER A 121 -7.12 0.81 -0.08
CA SER A 121 -7.02 -0.34 0.83
C SER A 121 -7.82 -1.54 0.32
N ALA A 122 -9.01 -1.34 -0.24
CA ALA A 122 -9.78 -2.46 -0.78
C ALA A 122 -9.16 -3.09 -2.04
N THR A 123 -8.46 -2.30 -2.86
CA THR A 123 -8.12 -2.69 -4.24
C THR A 123 -6.62 -2.64 -4.57
N GLY A 124 -5.90 -1.66 -4.04
CA GLY A 124 -4.51 -1.39 -4.36
C GLY A 124 -4.25 -0.77 -5.74
N PHE A 125 -2.96 -0.67 -6.04
CA PHE A 125 -2.41 -0.37 -7.37
C PHE A 125 -2.93 0.93 -8.00
N GLY A 126 -3.29 1.92 -7.17
CA GLY A 126 -3.67 3.25 -7.63
C GLY A 126 -5.14 3.42 -8.01
N VAL A 127 -5.99 2.42 -7.76
CA VAL A 127 -7.45 2.53 -7.98
C VAL A 127 -8.07 3.60 -7.07
N GLY A 128 -7.47 3.88 -5.91
CA GLY A 128 -7.88 5.00 -5.06
C GLY A 128 -7.81 6.37 -5.77
N MET A 129 -6.87 6.53 -6.71
CA MET A 129 -6.76 7.75 -7.53
C MET A 129 -7.96 7.91 -8.45
N LEU A 130 -8.41 6.83 -9.10
CA LEU A 130 -9.60 6.85 -9.95
C LEU A 130 -10.84 7.24 -9.13
N GLY A 131 -11.04 6.63 -7.97
CA GLY A 131 -12.16 6.95 -7.08
C GLY A 131 -12.15 8.43 -6.65
N THR A 132 -10.97 8.94 -6.29
CA THR A 132 -10.78 10.34 -5.89
C THR A 132 -11.09 11.30 -7.04
N VAL A 133 -10.50 11.07 -8.22
CA VAL A 133 -10.71 11.92 -9.40
C VAL A 133 -12.19 11.96 -9.80
N LEU A 134 -12.88 10.82 -9.80
CA LEU A 134 -14.31 10.79 -10.12
C LEU A 134 -15.15 11.60 -9.12
N LEU A 135 -14.79 11.62 -7.83
CA LEU A 135 -15.51 12.38 -6.80
C LEU A 135 -15.29 13.88 -6.89
N ILE A 136 -14.11 14.31 -7.34
CA ILE A 136 -13.73 15.73 -7.43
C ILE A 136 -13.88 16.31 -8.82
N ARG A 137 -14.15 15.48 -9.84
CA ARG A 137 -14.39 15.92 -11.23
C ARG A 137 -15.42 17.05 -11.33
N PRO A 138 -16.57 17.02 -10.61
CA PRO A 138 -17.54 18.13 -10.66
C PRO A 138 -16.99 19.48 -10.16
N LEU A 139 -15.89 19.49 -9.40
CA LEU A 139 -15.29 20.71 -8.89
C LEU A 139 -14.55 21.52 -9.97
N ASN A 140 -14.36 20.95 -11.17
CA ASN A 140 -13.71 21.58 -12.33
C ASN A 140 -12.35 22.23 -11.99
N LEU A 141 -11.52 21.50 -11.23
CA LEU A 141 -10.15 21.94 -10.89
C LEU A 141 -9.25 21.82 -12.12
N GLN A 142 -8.14 22.58 -12.17
CA GLN A 142 -7.20 22.43 -13.29
C GLN A 142 -6.53 21.04 -13.24
N PRO A 143 -6.05 20.54 -14.39
CA PRO A 143 -5.43 19.22 -14.45
C PRO A 143 -4.27 19.05 -13.46
N ARG A 144 -3.43 20.08 -13.28
CA ARG A 144 -2.28 20.03 -12.37
C ARG A 144 -2.67 19.80 -10.92
N GLU A 145 -3.64 20.54 -10.37
CA GLU A 145 -4.07 20.31 -8.99
C GLU A 145 -4.82 18.99 -8.86
N THR A 146 -5.62 18.62 -9.86
CA THR A 146 -6.31 17.32 -9.89
C THR A 146 -5.32 16.16 -9.82
N MET A 147 -4.17 16.24 -10.50
CA MET A 147 -3.09 15.25 -10.40
C MET A 147 -2.51 15.17 -8.99
N VAL A 148 -2.24 16.31 -8.34
CA VAL A 148 -1.75 16.34 -6.95
C VAL A 148 -2.76 15.71 -6.00
N PHE A 149 -4.06 16.03 -6.12
CA PHE A 149 -5.11 15.45 -5.29
C PHE A 149 -5.31 13.96 -5.54
N ALA A 150 -5.16 13.51 -6.79
CA ALA A 150 -5.13 12.09 -7.11
C ALA A 150 -3.98 11.40 -6.35
N LEU A 151 -2.76 11.95 -6.41
CA LEU A 151 -1.61 11.39 -5.68
C LEU A 151 -1.80 11.40 -4.15
N LEU A 152 -2.38 12.46 -3.59
CA LEU A 152 -2.69 12.55 -2.14
C LEU A 152 -3.69 11.49 -1.65
N SER A 153 -4.47 10.87 -2.55
CA SER A 153 -5.30 9.70 -2.20
C SER A 153 -4.50 8.46 -1.83
N GLN A 154 -3.19 8.49 -2.06
CA GLN A 154 -2.27 7.36 -1.92
C GLN A 154 -1.37 7.53 -0.69
N THR A 155 -1.82 8.24 0.33
CA THR A 155 -1.02 8.57 1.52
C THR A 155 -0.93 7.42 2.54
N LEU A 156 -1.81 6.42 2.44
CA LEU A 156 -1.88 5.25 3.33
C LEU A 156 -1.58 3.93 2.60
N ILE A 157 -0.68 3.97 1.61
CA ILE A 157 -0.20 2.78 0.88
C ILE A 157 0.26 1.63 1.78
N PRO A 158 0.87 1.82 2.97
CA PRO A 158 1.20 0.69 3.83
C PRO A 158 -0.01 -0.21 4.13
N TRP A 159 -1.21 0.36 4.31
CA TRP A 159 -2.46 -0.40 4.46
C TRP A 159 -3.24 -0.59 3.13
N GLY A 160 -2.65 -0.20 2.01
CA GLY A 160 -3.17 -0.40 0.65
C GLY A 160 -3.28 -1.89 0.30
N ALA A 161 -4.26 -2.26 -0.54
CA ALA A 161 -4.53 -3.66 -0.90
C ALA A 161 -4.54 -4.60 0.32
N MET A 162 -5.33 -4.25 1.34
CA MET A 162 -5.48 -4.99 2.59
C MET A 162 -4.13 -5.20 3.31
N GLY A 163 -3.27 -4.17 3.30
CA GLY A 163 -1.95 -4.26 3.93
C GLY A 163 -1.03 -5.33 3.32
N SER A 164 -1.26 -5.78 2.09
CA SER A 164 -0.46 -6.86 1.47
C SER A 164 1.04 -6.57 1.44
N GLY A 165 1.44 -5.31 1.22
CA GLY A 165 2.84 -4.90 1.31
C GLY A 165 3.40 -5.00 2.72
N THR A 166 2.59 -4.69 3.75
CA THR A 166 2.95 -4.85 5.17
C THR A 166 3.04 -6.31 5.57
N LEU A 167 2.12 -7.16 5.10
CA LEU A 167 2.19 -8.62 5.31
C LEU A 167 3.46 -9.18 4.69
N LEU A 168 3.78 -8.77 3.47
CA LEU A 168 5.00 -9.16 2.76
C LEU A 168 6.26 -8.69 3.52
N ALA A 169 6.29 -7.44 3.96
CA ALA A 169 7.36 -6.90 4.81
C ALA A 169 7.52 -7.70 6.11
N SER A 170 6.41 -8.06 6.74
CA SER A 170 6.39 -8.85 7.98
C SER A 170 6.97 -10.26 7.77
N ALA A 171 6.68 -10.88 6.63
CA ALA A 171 7.20 -12.19 6.28
C ALA A 171 8.72 -12.17 6.10
N TYR A 172 9.26 -11.15 5.43
CA TYR A 172 10.71 -11.02 5.27
C TYR A 172 11.42 -10.59 6.57
N ALA A 173 10.81 -9.70 7.35
CA ALA A 173 11.36 -9.23 8.61
C ALA A 173 11.21 -10.25 9.75
N ARG A 174 10.41 -11.30 9.57
CA ARG A 174 10.07 -12.30 10.60
C ARG A 174 9.45 -11.66 11.86
N VAL A 175 8.70 -10.57 11.67
CA VAL A 175 8.00 -9.82 12.73
C VAL A 175 6.49 -10.03 12.55
N PRO A 176 5.69 -10.14 13.62
CA PRO A 176 4.24 -10.13 13.52
C PRO A 176 3.71 -8.92 12.73
N ALA A 177 2.81 -9.16 11.77
CA ALA A 177 2.29 -8.09 10.91
C ALA A 177 1.62 -6.91 11.66
N PRO A 178 0.83 -7.12 12.73
CA PRO A 178 0.29 -6.01 13.52
C PRO A 178 1.39 -5.15 14.16
N GLU A 179 2.46 -5.77 14.63
CA GLU A 179 3.58 -5.07 15.25
C GLU A 179 4.30 -4.20 14.22
N LEU A 180 4.70 -4.76 13.07
CA LEU A 180 5.34 -4.00 11.99
C LEU A 180 4.47 -2.81 11.53
N ALA A 181 3.15 -3.04 11.42
CA ALA A 181 2.21 -1.99 11.03
C ALA A 181 2.09 -0.87 12.08
N LEU A 182 2.06 -1.22 13.37
CA LEU A 182 1.99 -0.24 14.46
C LEU A 182 3.29 0.58 14.56
N TYR A 183 4.46 -0.04 14.42
CA TYR A 183 5.72 0.70 14.28
C TYR A 183 5.71 1.61 13.04
N GLY A 184 5.10 1.16 11.95
CA GLY A 184 4.88 1.94 10.73
C GLY A 184 3.96 3.16 10.91
N MET A 185 3.12 3.21 11.94
CA MET A 185 2.27 4.39 12.20
C MET A 185 3.11 5.64 12.48
N VAL A 186 4.24 5.53 13.16
CA VAL A 186 5.09 6.68 13.52
C VAL A 186 5.54 7.47 12.27
N PRO A 187 6.26 6.88 11.30
CA PRO A 187 6.62 7.59 10.08
C PRO A 187 5.38 8.03 9.28
N VAL A 188 4.31 7.24 9.24
CA VAL A 188 3.09 7.60 8.48
C VAL A 188 2.40 8.83 9.05
N VAL A 189 2.31 8.96 10.38
CA VAL A 189 1.74 10.14 11.05
C VAL A 189 2.57 11.40 10.73
N LEU A 190 3.90 11.30 10.81
CA LEU A 190 4.79 12.41 10.51
C LEU A 190 4.72 12.83 9.03
N LEU A 191 4.69 11.85 8.12
CA LEU A 191 4.50 12.09 6.69
C LEU A 191 3.10 12.69 6.41
N MET A 192 2.07 12.29 7.14
CA MET A 192 0.73 12.84 6.98
C MET A 192 0.68 14.35 7.27
N ALA A 193 1.49 14.86 8.19
CA ALA A 193 1.60 16.32 8.41
C ALA A 193 2.13 17.04 7.16
N ILE A 194 3.10 16.44 6.46
CA ILE A 194 3.63 16.96 5.19
C ILE A 194 2.57 16.89 4.08
N TRP A 195 1.83 15.79 4.00
CA TRP A 195 0.74 15.62 3.04
C TRP A 195 -0.41 16.59 3.27
N MET A 196 -0.73 16.92 4.53
CA MET A 196 -1.69 17.96 4.89
C MET A 196 -1.23 19.34 4.45
N ALA A 197 0.04 19.68 4.66
CA ALA A 197 0.59 20.94 4.17
C ALA A 197 0.55 21.04 2.64
N LEU A 198 0.87 19.95 1.93
CA LEU A 198 0.75 19.87 0.47
C LEU A 198 -0.70 20.07 0.02
N TYR A 199 -1.64 19.40 0.68
CA TYR A 199 -3.06 19.54 0.43
C TYR A 199 -3.54 20.98 0.61
N TRP A 200 -3.25 21.62 1.75
CA TRP A 200 -3.68 22.99 2.03
C TRP A 200 -3.12 24.00 1.02
N ARG A 201 -1.83 23.86 0.68
CA ARG A 201 -1.18 24.71 -0.33
C ARG A 201 -1.82 24.54 -1.71
N THR A 202 -2.11 23.32 -2.09
CA THR A 202 -2.70 23.00 -3.41
C THR A 202 -4.16 23.45 -3.47
N ALA A 203 -4.94 23.23 -2.40
CA ALA A 203 -6.33 23.70 -2.30
C ALA A 203 -6.40 25.23 -2.37
N ALA A 204 -5.48 25.94 -1.71
CA ALA A 204 -5.41 27.40 -1.80
C ALA A 204 -5.09 27.90 -3.22
N ARG A 205 -4.23 27.19 -3.97
CA ARG A 205 -3.93 27.49 -5.39
C ARG A 205 -5.13 27.22 -6.30
N ALA A 206 -5.92 26.20 -5.97
CA ALA A 206 -7.17 25.88 -6.68
C ALA A 206 -8.34 26.83 -6.33
N GLY A 207 -8.10 27.92 -5.59
CA GLY A 207 -9.14 28.87 -5.17
C GLY A 207 -10.01 28.38 -4.01
N LEU A 208 -9.68 27.26 -3.37
CA LEU A 208 -10.41 26.67 -2.25
C LEU A 208 -9.74 26.99 -0.91
N ARG A 209 -9.48 28.28 -0.66
CA ARG A 209 -8.92 28.75 0.63
C ARG A 209 -9.93 28.55 1.77
N ALA A 210 -9.44 28.38 2.98
CA ALA A 210 -10.28 28.27 4.17
C ALA A 210 -9.65 28.99 5.37
N ALA A 211 -10.50 29.31 6.34
CA ALA A 211 -10.09 29.87 7.62
C ALA A 211 -9.26 28.86 8.42
N ALA A 212 -8.47 29.35 9.39
CA ALA A 212 -7.67 28.49 10.26
C ALA A 212 -8.48 27.44 11.02
N SER A 213 -9.75 27.75 11.36
CA SER A 213 -10.67 26.80 11.99
C SER A 213 -10.95 25.57 11.12
N GLU A 214 -11.02 25.72 9.80
CA GLU A 214 -11.20 24.58 8.89
C GLU A 214 -9.93 23.73 8.82
N HIS A 215 -8.74 24.35 8.82
CA HIS A 215 -7.47 23.62 8.87
C HIS A 215 -7.36 22.77 10.13
N TRP A 216 -7.74 23.32 11.29
CA TRP A 216 -7.79 22.56 12.54
C TRP A 216 -8.83 21.43 12.49
N ARG A 217 -9.99 21.65 11.85
CA ARG A 217 -10.99 20.58 11.69
C ARG A 217 -10.47 19.46 10.77
N GLU A 218 -9.82 19.81 9.67
CA GLU A 218 -9.19 18.85 8.75
C GLU A 218 -8.08 18.05 9.47
N ALA A 219 -7.22 18.72 10.24
CA ALA A 219 -6.20 18.07 11.05
C ALA A 219 -6.80 17.16 12.13
N GLY A 220 -7.86 17.60 12.81
CA GLY A 220 -8.58 16.79 13.80
C GLY A 220 -9.21 15.54 13.18
N TRP A 221 -9.81 15.65 11.99
CA TRP A 221 -10.30 14.48 11.25
C TRP A 221 -9.18 13.51 10.90
N MET A 222 -8.02 14.02 10.48
CA MET A 222 -6.87 13.18 10.14
C MET A 222 -6.30 12.50 11.38
N ALA A 223 -6.17 13.21 12.50
CA ALA A 223 -5.74 12.66 13.78
C ALA A 223 -6.69 11.55 14.25
N ALA A 224 -8.01 11.79 14.21
CA ALA A 224 -9.01 10.78 14.55
C ALA A 224 -8.94 9.55 13.62
N SER A 225 -8.70 9.77 12.32
CA SER A 225 -8.57 8.69 11.34
C SER A 225 -7.32 7.84 11.57
N LEU A 226 -6.18 8.46 11.88
CA LEU A 226 -4.93 7.77 12.21
C LEU A 226 -5.02 7.03 13.55
N ALA A 227 -5.66 7.62 14.56
CA ALA A 227 -5.89 6.95 15.84
C ALA A 227 -6.82 5.74 15.69
N ALA A 228 -7.91 5.88 14.94
CA ALA A 228 -8.82 4.77 14.62
C ALA A 228 -8.10 3.67 13.82
N LEU A 229 -7.23 4.04 12.87
CA LEU A 229 -6.42 3.10 12.11
C LEU A 229 -5.42 2.33 13.01
N ALA A 230 -4.74 3.01 13.93
CA ALA A 230 -3.85 2.37 14.88
C ALA A 230 -4.61 1.38 15.78
N ALA A 231 -5.75 1.81 16.35
CA ALA A 231 -6.60 0.94 17.18
C ALA A 231 -7.11 -0.27 16.40
N ALA A 232 -7.61 -0.06 15.18
CA ALA A 232 -8.07 -1.14 14.31
C ALA A 232 -6.92 -2.09 13.92
N THR A 233 -5.71 -1.57 13.71
CA THR A 233 -4.52 -2.39 13.42
C THR A 233 -4.14 -3.26 14.61
N ALA A 234 -4.17 -2.71 15.81
CA ALA A 234 -3.90 -3.47 17.03
C ALA A 234 -4.93 -4.59 17.27
N LEU A 235 -6.21 -4.33 16.99
CA LEU A 235 -7.30 -5.27 17.26
C LEU A 235 -7.55 -6.28 16.15
N LEU A 236 -7.41 -5.88 14.88
CA LEU A 236 -7.84 -6.65 13.71
C LEU A 236 -6.69 -7.05 12.78
N GLY A 237 -5.48 -6.53 13.04
CA GLY A 237 -4.33 -6.63 12.15
C GLY A 237 -4.43 -5.68 10.95
N PRO A 238 -3.31 -5.49 10.21
CA PRO A 238 -3.24 -4.52 9.12
C PRO A 238 -4.18 -4.84 7.95
N GLU A 239 -4.56 -6.10 7.77
CA GLU A 239 -5.41 -6.57 6.67
C GLU A 239 -6.74 -5.82 6.58
N THR A 240 -7.43 -5.68 7.70
CA THR A 240 -8.81 -5.17 7.74
C THR A 240 -8.91 -3.81 8.41
N ALA A 241 -7.81 -3.33 9.00
CA ALA A 241 -7.78 -2.15 9.84
C ALA A 241 -8.27 -0.89 9.12
N LEU A 242 -7.77 -0.59 7.93
CA LEU A 242 -8.11 0.66 7.25
C LEU A 242 -9.57 0.67 6.79
N LEU A 243 -10.09 -0.43 6.26
CA LEU A 243 -11.50 -0.51 5.90
C LEU A 243 -12.41 -0.36 7.13
N SER A 244 -12.04 -1.00 8.24
CA SER A 244 -12.81 -0.99 9.50
C SER A 244 -12.76 0.37 10.20
N ALA A 245 -11.64 1.08 10.11
CA ALA A 245 -11.48 2.43 10.66
C ALA A 245 -12.16 3.48 9.76
N TYR A 246 -11.93 3.44 8.45
CA TYR A 246 -12.36 4.51 7.55
C TYR A 246 -13.82 4.37 7.12
N GLY A 247 -14.38 3.16 7.05
CA GLY A 247 -15.78 2.95 6.70
C GLY A 247 -16.74 3.76 7.61
N PRO A 248 -16.68 3.59 8.94
CA PRO A 248 -17.48 4.38 9.89
C PRO A 248 -17.21 5.88 9.82
N LEU A 249 -15.94 6.31 9.66
CA LEU A 249 -15.59 7.73 9.57
C LEU A 249 -16.11 8.38 8.28
N ILE A 250 -16.13 7.65 7.17
CA ILE A 250 -16.74 8.07 5.90
C ILE A 250 -18.24 8.31 6.11
N VAL A 251 -18.93 7.36 6.76
CA VAL A 251 -20.37 7.50 7.06
C VAL A 251 -20.63 8.68 7.99
N LEU A 252 -19.88 8.79 9.09
CA LEU A 252 -20.01 9.87 10.07
C LEU A 252 -19.83 11.23 9.39
N ARG A 253 -18.77 11.37 8.59
CA ARG A 253 -18.51 12.63 7.88
C ARG A 253 -19.56 12.93 6.82
N PHE A 254 -20.04 11.92 6.09
CA PHE A 254 -21.15 12.08 5.16
C PHE A 254 -22.40 12.63 5.87
N VAL A 255 -22.76 12.08 7.03
CA VAL A 255 -23.91 12.55 7.81
C VAL A 255 -23.70 13.98 8.32
N LEU A 256 -22.52 14.30 8.85
CA LEU A 256 -22.22 15.63 9.42
C LEU A 256 -22.12 16.73 8.35
N ASP A 257 -21.48 16.46 7.22
CA ASP A 257 -21.25 17.45 6.17
C ASP A 257 -22.48 17.61 5.24
N ARG A 258 -23.24 16.53 4.98
CA ARG A 258 -24.39 16.57 4.05
C ARG A 258 -25.74 16.70 4.73
N ARG A 259 -25.87 16.28 5.98
CA ARG A 259 -27.14 16.20 6.72
C ARG A 259 -28.26 15.59 5.86
N PRO A 260 -28.04 14.37 5.31
CA PRO A 260 -28.97 13.77 4.37
C PRO A 260 -30.32 13.52 5.06
N ASP A 261 -31.40 13.64 4.30
CA ASP A 261 -32.70 13.16 4.74
C ASP A 261 -32.73 11.62 4.83
N ARG A 262 -33.77 11.07 5.46
CA ARG A 262 -33.95 9.61 5.58
C ARG A 262 -33.86 8.86 4.24
N PRO A 263 -34.53 9.29 3.15
CA PRO A 263 -34.46 8.55 1.88
C PRO A 263 -33.05 8.60 1.25
N GLN A 264 -32.33 9.72 1.33
CA GLN A 264 -30.95 9.82 0.86
C GLN A 264 -30.02 8.92 1.67
N LEU A 265 -30.19 8.86 3.00
CA LEU A 265 -29.41 7.98 3.86
C LEU A 265 -29.65 6.51 3.52
N LEU A 266 -30.91 6.10 3.31
CA LEU A 266 -31.25 4.74 2.88
C LEU A 266 -30.70 4.40 1.51
N ALA A 267 -30.75 5.33 0.54
CA ALA A 267 -30.15 5.14 -0.77
C ALA A 267 -28.63 4.99 -0.69
N ALA A 268 -27.96 5.82 0.10
CA ALA A 268 -26.53 5.73 0.36
C ALA A 268 -26.17 4.40 1.02
N ALA A 269 -26.90 3.99 2.06
CA ALA A 269 -26.70 2.72 2.75
C ALA A 269 -26.88 1.51 1.82
N ARG A 270 -27.91 1.50 0.98
CA ARG A 270 -28.11 0.45 -0.05
C ARG A 270 -26.97 0.40 -1.05
N SER A 271 -26.45 1.55 -1.48
CA SER A 271 -25.32 1.61 -2.40
C SER A 271 -24.00 1.13 -1.77
N ALA A 272 -23.83 1.34 -0.47
CA ALA A 272 -22.66 0.93 0.31
C ALA A 272 -22.79 -0.49 0.89
N LEU A 273 -23.98 -1.10 0.80
CA LEU A 273 -24.30 -2.38 1.43
C LEU A 273 -23.27 -3.49 1.16
N PRO A 274 -22.75 -3.69 -0.08
CA PRO A 274 -21.72 -4.70 -0.32
C PRO A 274 -20.46 -4.49 0.54
N TYR A 275 -20.01 -3.24 0.67
CA TYR A 275 -18.86 -2.88 1.49
C TYR A 275 -19.14 -3.06 2.98
N ILE A 276 -20.33 -2.64 3.42
CA ILE A 276 -20.75 -2.78 4.83
C ILE A 276 -20.77 -4.26 5.24
N LEU A 277 -21.42 -5.12 4.44
CA LEU A 277 -21.49 -6.56 4.72
C LEU A 277 -20.11 -7.21 4.71
N MET A 278 -19.27 -6.86 3.73
CA MET A 278 -17.90 -7.38 3.64
C MET A 278 -17.07 -7.00 4.88
N ILE A 279 -17.06 -5.73 5.24
CA ILE A 279 -16.31 -5.22 6.40
C ILE A 279 -16.84 -5.82 7.69
N ALA A 280 -18.16 -5.82 7.90
CA ALA A 280 -18.78 -6.40 9.08
C ALA A 280 -18.44 -7.89 9.22
N SER A 281 -18.45 -8.64 8.13
CA SER A 281 -18.07 -10.07 8.14
C SER A 281 -16.60 -10.27 8.49
N LEU A 282 -15.70 -9.48 7.89
CA LEU A 282 -14.27 -9.53 8.20
C LEU A 282 -13.99 -9.17 9.67
N VAL A 283 -14.64 -8.14 10.21
CA VAL A 283 -14.53 -7.75 11.62
C VAL A 283 -15.07 -8.86 12.53
N ALA A 284 -16.24 -9.41 12.21
CA ALA A 284 -16.86 -10.47 13.00
C ALA A 284 -16.00 -11.74 13.07
N THR A 285 -15.37 -12.13 11.96
CA THR A 285 -14.49 -13.31 11.91
C THR A 285 -13.20 -13.14 12.71
N ARG A 286 -12.81 -11.90 13.01
CA ARG A 286 -11.65 -11.57 13.85
C ARG A 286 -12.02 -11.46 15.33
N LEU A 287 -13.06 -10.69 15.64
CA LEU A 287 -13.40 -10.31 17.02
C LEU A 287 -14.28 -11.33 17.74
N VAL A 288 -15.10 -12.10 17.03
CA VAL A 288 -15.98 -13.08 17.67
C VAL A 288 -15.22 -14.40 17.84
N PRO A 289 -15.00 -14.90 19.08
CA PRO A 289 -14.16 -16.07 19.32
C PRO A 289 -14.65 -17.35 18.62
N GLY A 290 -15.96 -17.55 18.55
CA GLY A 290 -16.58 -18.72 17.91
C GLY A 290 -16.22 -18.83 16.42
N PRO A 291 -16.61 -17.85 15.58
CA PRO A 291 -16.21 -17.78 14.18
C PRO A 291 -14.70 -17.81 13.98
N ASN A 292 -13.90 -17.08 14.78
CA ASN A 292 -12.45 -17.07 14.63
C ASN A 292 -11.84 -18.47 14.80
N ARG A 293 -12.19 -19.16 15.89
CA ARG A 293 -11.70 -20.51 16.19
C ARG A 293 -12.23 -21.54 15.18
N GLY A 294 -13.54 -21.48 14.89
CA GLY A 294 -14.19 -22.38 13.95
C GLY A 294 -13.58 -22.29 12.56
N LEU A 295 -13.50 -21.08 11.99
CA LEU A 295 -12.95 -20.87 10.64
C LEU A 295 -11.44 -21.12 10.59
N SER A 296 -10.70 -20.83 11.67
CA SER A 296 -9.28 -21.18 11.78
C SER A 296 -9.05 -22.69 11.69
N ALA A 297 -9.95 -23.50 12.25
CA ALA A 297 -9.80 -24.95 12.32
C ALA A 297 -10.15 -25.65 10.99
N LEU A 298 -10.95 -25.01 10.12
CA LEU A 298 -11.38 -25.61 8.86
C LEU A 298 -10.24 -25.83 7.87
N ALA A 299 -9.32 -24.86 7.75
CA ALA A 299 -8.19 -24.96 6.85
C ALA A 299 -7.06 -24.00 7.25
N ALA A 300 -5.88 -24.56 7.48
CA ALA A 300 -4.64 -23.83 7.69
C ALA A 300 -3.51 -24.54 6.95
N PHE A 301 -2.87 -23.82 6.03
CA PHE A 301 -1.76 -24.35 5.24
C PHE A 301 -0.48 -23.62 5.65
N SER A 302 0.52 -24.39 6.06
CA SER A 302 1.82 -23.88 6.51
C SER A 302 2.95 -24.81 6.04
N PRO A 303 3.28 -24.83 4.74
CA PRO A 303 4.35 -25.69 4.22
C PRO A 303 5.73 -25.33 4.78
N PHE A 304 5.90 -24.12 5.32
CA PHE A 304 7.11 -23.64 5.96
C PHE A 304 6.77 -23.03 7.32
N ALA A 305 7.54 -23.33 8.35
CA ALA A 305 7.24 -22.94 9.74
C ALA A 305 7.47 -21.44 10.01
N ASP A 306 8.37 -20.82 9.25
CA ASP A 306 8.81 -19.44 9.42
C ASP A 306 8.12 -18.46 8.45
N LEU A 307 7.24 -18.96 7.58
CA LEU A 307 6.50 -18.17 6.60
C LEU A 307 5.02 -18.02 6.98
N PRO A 308 4.30 -17.04 6.40
CA PRO A 308 2.90 -16.82 6.72
C PRO A 308 2.03 -18.06 6.50
N VAL A 309 1.22 -18.38 7.51
CA VAL A 309 0.19 -19.41 7.42
C VAL A 309 -0.96 -18.88 6.57
N TRP A 310 -1.37 -19.63 5.56
CA TRP A 310 -2.56 -19.30 4.79
C TRP A 310 -3.79 -19.97 5.39
N LYS A 311 -4.73 -19.16 5.89
CA LYS A 311 -6.03 -19.60 6.42
C LYS A 311 -7.15 -19.08 5.53
N PRO A 312 -7.60 -19.80 4.49
CA PRO A 312 -8.50 -19.26 3.47
C PRO A 312 -9.79 -18.63 4.02
N PHE A 313 -10.39 -19.23 5.04
CA PHE A 313 -11.63 -18.75 5.67
C PHE A 313 -11.45 -17.55 6.60
N LEU A 314 -10.21 -17.18 6.87
CA LEU A 314 -9.83 -15.99 7.62
C LEU A 314 -9.07 -14.99 6.75
N HIS A 315 -8.76 -15.33 5.50
CA HIS A 315 -7.94 -14.52 4.63
C HIS A 315 -8.78 -13.47 3.91
N ALA A 316 -8.50 -12.19 4.11
CA ALA A 316 -9.40 -11.14 3.62
C ALA A 316 -9.52 -11.13 2.08
N GLY A 317 -8.45 -11.47 1.35
CA GLY A 317 -8.49 -11.63 -0.10
C GLY A 317 -9.46 -12.73 -0.55
N SER A 318 -9.58 -13.82 0.21
CA SER A 318 -10.52 -14.92 -0.09
C SER A 318 -11.96 -14.49 0.15
N TRP A 319 -12.21 -13.70 1.20
CA TRP A 319 -13.51 -13.10 1.47
C TRP A 319 -13.94 -12.13 0.38
N LEU A 320 -13.04 -11.31 -0.15
CA LEU A 320 -13.34 -10.42 -1.28
C LEU A 320 -13.77 -11.20 -2.52
N ILE A 321 -13.07 -12.30 -2.85
CA ILE A 321 -13.46 -13.21 -3.93
C ILE A 321 -14.85 -13.82 -3.64
N ALA A 322 -15.05 -14.37 -2.44
CA ALA A 322 -16.33 -14.96 -2.04
C ALA A 322 -17.49 -13.96 -2.10
N GLY A 323 -17.28 -12.72 -1.67
CA GLY A 323 -18.26 -11.65 -1.77
C GLY A 323 -18.59 -11.26 -3.21
N ALA A 324 -17.59 -11.26 -4.10
CA ALA A 324 -17.82 -11.04 -5.52
C ALA A 324 -18.67 -12.15 -6.15
N VAL A 325 -18.37 -13.40 -5.82
CA VAL A 325 -19.15 -14.57 -6.25
C VAL A 325 -20.58 -14.50 -5.69
N ALA A 326 -20.73 -14.22 -4.39
CA ALA A 326 -22.03 -14.08 -3.75
C ALA A 326 -22.87 -12.97 -4.40
N MET A 327 -22.28 -11.81 -4.71
CA MET A 327 -22.96 -10.75 -5.46
C MET A 327 -23.41 -11.21 -6.84
N ALA A 328 -22.59 -11.97 -7.56
CA ALA A 328 -22.94 -12.49 -8.88
C ALA A 328 -24.11 -13.48 -8.81
N VAL A 329 -24.10 -14.38 -7.82
CA VAL A 329 -25.15 -15.38 -7.59
C VAL A 329 -26.46 -14.69 -7.21
N LEU A 330 -26.43 -13.80 -6.21
CA LEU A 330 -27.61 -13.07 -5.73
C LEU A 330 -28.25 -12.18 -6.82
N ARG A 331 -27.45 -11.70 -7.78
CA ARG A 331 -27.94 -10.90 -8.91
C ARG A 331 -28.31 -11.73 -10.14
N GLY A 332 -28.04 -13.03 -10.16
CA GLY A 332 -28.25 -13.88 -11.33
C GLY A 332 -27.36 -13.50 -12.53
N GLN A 333 -26.14 -13.02 -12.29
CA GLN A 333 -25.24 -12.46 -13.32
C GLN A 333 -23.89 -13.20 -13.45
N PRO A 334 -23.87 -14.52 -13.74
CA PRO A 334 -22.63 -15.29 -13.84
C PRO A 334 -21.72 -14.84 -15.00
N ARG A 335 -22.30 -14.38 -16.11
CA ARG A 335 -21.54 -13.84 -17.26
C ARG A 335 -20.78 -12.56 -16.90
N VAL A 336 -21.37 -11.73 -16.04
CA VAL A 336 -20.73 -10.51 -15.54
C VAL A 336 -19.55 -10.88 -14.65
N LEU A 337 -19.69 -11.87 -13.77
CA LEU A 337 -18.57 -12.36 -12.94
C LEU A 337 -17.39 -12.78 -13.81
N ALA A 338 -17.63 -13.55 -14.87
CA ALA A 338 -16.57 -13.97 -15.79
C ALA A 338 -15.88 -12.78 -16.49
N ALA A 339 -16.66 -11.79 -16.94
CA ALA A 339 -16.13 -10.57 -17.54
C ALA A 339 -15.29 -9.75 -16.54
N GLN A 340 -15.77 -9.60 -15.30
CA GLN A 340 -15.05 -8.85 -14.26
C GLN A 340 -13.83 -9.60 -13.72
N ALA A 341 -13.87 -10.92 -13.66
CA ALA A 341 -12.70 -11.74 -13.33
C ALA A 341 -11.62 -11.61 -14.39
N ARG A 342 -12.00 -11.61 -15.67
CA ARG A 342 -11.06 -11.33 -16.77
C ARG A 342 -10.49 -9.92 -16.67
N ALA A 343 -11.33 -8.92 -16.39
CA ALA A 343 -10.88 -7.54 -16.19
C ALA A 343 -9.89 -7.43 -15.01
N ALA A 344 -10.23 -8.03 -13.86
CA ALA A 344 -9.37 -8.07 -12.68
C ALA A 344 -8.02 -8.74 -12.98
N TRP A 345 -8.02 -9.85 -13.72
CA TRP A 345 -6.79 -10.49 -14.16
C TRP A 345 -5.97 -9.61 -15.11
N THR A 346 -6.59 -9.02 -16.13
CA THR A 346 -5.87 -8.16 -17.09
C THR A 346 -5.22 -6.96 -16.39
N THR A 347 -5.88 -6.39 -15.39
CA THR A 347 -5.36 -5.28 -14.59
C THR A 347 -4.32 -5.73 -13.58
N GLY A 348 -4.54 -6.84 -12.88
CA GLY A 348 -3.72 -7.27 -11.74
C GLY A 348 -2.54 -8.19 -12.07
N ARG A 349 -2.51 -8.85 -13.24
CA ARG A 349 -1.51 -9.90 -13.56
C ARG A 349 -0.06 -9.46 -13.38
N HIS A 350 0.28 -8.23 -13.75
CA HIS A 350 1.65 -7.73 -13.65
C HIS A 350 2.07 -7.53 -12.20
N ALA A 351 1.14 -7.08 -11.34
CA ALA A 351 1.38 -6.99 -9.92
C ALA A 351 1.57 -8.38 -9.29
N VAL A 352 0.70 -9.33 -9.63
CA VAL A 352 0.79 -10.74 -9.20
C VAL A 352 2.14 -11.33 -9.58
N TYR A 353 2.52 -11.29 -10.86
CA TYR A 353 3.80 -11.82 -11.32
C TYR A 353 4.99 -11.15 -10.65
N SER A 354 4.96 -9.83 -10.47
CA SER A 354 6.08 -9.12 -9.82
C SER A 354 6.25 -9.54 -8.37
N VAL A 355 5.16 -9.77 -7.62
CA VAL A 355 5.23 -10.27 -6.25
C VAL A 355 5.86 -11.66 -6.20
N PHE A 356 5.44 -12.59 -7.06
CA PHE A 356 6.04 -13.92 -7.14
C PHE A 356 7.54 -13.86 -7.46
N LEU A 357 7.91 -13.10 -8.50
CA LEU A 357 9.29 -13.01 -8.97
C LEU A 357 10.21 -12.36 -7.93
N PHE A 358 9.77 -11.27 -7.30
CA PHE A 358 10.55 -10.63 -6.25
C PHE A 358 10.63 -11.45 -4.97
N ALA A 359 9.58 -12.20 -4.60
CA ALA A 359 9.63 -13.10 -3.45
C ALA A 359 10.58 -14.28 -3.67
N MET A 360 10.57 -14.87 -4.87
CA MET A 360 11.55 -15.89 -5.25
C MET A 360 12.98 -15.35 -5.21
N MET A 361 13.20 -14.16 -5.78
CA MET A 361 14.52 -13.52 -5.77
C MET A 361 14.99 -13.22 -4.34
N ALA A 362 14.11 -12.71 -3.47
CA ALA A 362 14.41 -12.44 -2.06
C ALA A 362 14.87 -13.69 -1.32
N GLU A 363 14.11 -14.79 -1.43
CA GLU A 363 14.43 -16.05 -0.78
C GLU A 363 15.70 -16.70 -1.36
N VAL A 364 15.98 -16.53 -2.66
CA VAL A 364 17.25 -16.98 -3.26
C VAL A 364 18.44 -16.21 -2.68
N LEU A 365 18.36 -14.88 -2.60
CA LEU A 365 19.46 -14.05 -2.05
C LEU A 365 19.66 -14.30 -0.55
N ALA A 366 18.57 -14.44 0.21
CA ALA A 366 18.62 -14.75 1.63
C ALA A 366 19.17 -16.16 1.87
N GLY A 367 18.67 -17.17 1.15
CA GLY A 367 19.11 -18.57 1.27
C GLY A 367 20.56 -18.78 0.87
N ALA A 368 21.07 -18.00 -0.08
CA ALA A 368 22.48 -17.99 -0.47
C ALA A 368 23.41 -17.32 0.56
N GLY A 369 22.86 -16.67 1.59
CA GLY A 369 23.62 -15.89 2.57
C GLY A 369 24.06 -14.51 2.06
N ILE A 370 23.70 -14.13 0.83
CA ILE A 370 24.09 -12.86 0.21
C ILE A 370 23.53 -11.66 1.00
N SER A 371 22.28 -11.75 1.44
CA SER A 371 21.65 -10.69 2.24
C SER A 371 22.39 -10.43 3.56
N GLN A 372 22.82 -11.52 4.23
CA GLN A 372 23.60 -11.46 5.46
C GLN A 372 24.99 -10.86 5.19
N ALA A 373 25.71 -11.34 4.17
CA ALA A 373 27.04 -10.85 3.85
C ALA A 373 27.06 -9.37 3.47
N PHE A 374 25.99 -8.85 2.83
CA PHE A 374 25.81 -7.42 2.63
C PHE A 374 25.65 -6.65 3.92
N ALA A 375 24.82 -7.17 4.84
CA ALA A 375 24.62 -6.56 6.15
C ALA A 375 25.95 -6.50 6.92
N ASP A 376 26.70 -7.61 6.94
CA ASP A 376 28.01 -7.70 7.59
C ASP A 376 29.00 -6.69 7.00
N GLY A 377 29.09 -6.60 5.68
CA GLY A 377 30.00 -5.69 4.99
C GLY A 377 29.67 -4.21 5.20
N LEU A 378 28.38 -3.87 5.18
CA LEU A 378 27.93 -2.51 5.48
C LEU A 378 28.16 -2.16 6.96
N PHE A 379 27.83 -3.08 7.87
CA PHE A 379 28.02 -2.89 9.30
C PHE A 379 29.50 -2.76 9.68
N ALA A 380 30.39 -3.53 9.06
CA ALA A 380 31.83 -3.39 9.25
C ALA A 380 32.34 -1.98 8.86
N SER A 381 31.71 -1.35 7.86
CA SER A 381 32.13 -0.05 7.32
C SER A 381 31.51 1.13 8.07
N LEU A 382 30.22 1.04 8.40
CA LEU A 382 29.41 2.17 8.90
C LEU A 382 28.85 1.94 10.30
N ARG A 383 28.99 0.74 10.87
CA ARG A 383 28.36 0.32 12.14
C ARG A 383 26.85 0.63 12.13
N ASP A 384 26.33 1.12 13.24
CA ASP A 384 24.91 1.46 13.43
C ASP A 384 24.42 2.53 12.45
N TRP A 385 25.32 3.35 11.89
CA TRP A 385 24.97 4.39 10.91
C TRP A 385 24.52 3.85 9.57
N THR A 386 24.70 2.55 9.31
CA THR A 386 24.20 1.88 8.10
C THR A 386 22.69 2.08 7.91
N VAL A 387 21.93 2.18 8.99
CA VAL A 387 20.46 2.39 8.92
C VAL A 387 20.07 3.72 8.25
N LEU A 388 20.97 4.70 8.17
CA LEU A 388 20.75 5.95 7.44
C LEU A 388 20.62 5.74 5.93
N ILE A 389 21.15 4.64 5.39
CA ILE A 389 21.03 4.29 3.98
C ILE A 389 19.61 3.77 3.67
N THR A 390 18.91 3.24 4.68
CA THR A 390 17.62 2.56 4.51
C THR A 390 16.56 3.44 3.84
N PRO A 391 16.29 4.70 4.27
CA PRO A 391 15.32 5.55 3.58
C PRO A 391 15.71 5.88 2.14
N VAL A 392 17.02 5.98 1.86
CA VAL A 392 17.57 6.31 0.53
C VAL A 392 17.29 5.17 -0.44
N LEU A 393 17.74 3.97 -0.11
CA LEU A 393 17.59 2.81 -0.98
C LEU A 393 16.12 2.40 -1.11
N ALA A 394 15.43 2.26 0.03
CA ALA A 394 14.04 1.85 0.02
C ALA A 394 13.16 2.88 -0.70
N GLY A 395 13.39 4.17 -0.45
CA GLY A 395 12.68 5.27 -1.10
C GLY A 395 12.90 5.33 -2.60
N ALA A 396 14.16 5.29 -3.05
CA ALA A 396 14.49 5.32 -4.47
C ALA A 396 13.88 4.13 -5.22
N PHE A 397 13.97 2.92 -4.65
CA PHE A 397 13.33 1.75 -5.23
C PHE A 397 11.80 1.83 -5.19
N GLY A 398 11.22 2.36 -4.13
CA GLY A 398 9.79 2.59 -4.02
C GLY A 398 9.26 3.49 -5.14
N ILE A 399 9.99 4.57 -5.44
CA ILE A 399 9.71 5.50 -6.55
C ILE A 399 9.81 4.77 -7.89
N LEU A 400 10.91 4.06 -8.13
CA LEU A 400 11.16 3.36 -9.40
C LEU A 400 10.15 2.23 -9.63
N ALA A 401 10.01 1.32 -8.67
CA ALA A 401 9.16 0.13 -8.79
C ALA A 401 7.67 0.41 -8.63
N ASN A 402 7.29 1.63 -8.22
CA ASN A 402 5.92 2.01 -7.92
C ASN A 402 5.24 1.11 -6.85
N SER A 403 6.02 0.56 -5.93
CA SER A 403 5.54 -0.40 -4.95
C SER A 403 6.55 -0.53 -3.81
N GLY A 404 6.05 -0.75 -2.60
CA GLY A 404 6.89 -1.18 -1.47
C GLY A 404 7.36 -2.63 -1.59
N ASN A 405 6.73 -3.45 -2.43
CA ASN A 405 7.05 -4.88 -2.51
C ASN A 405 8.47 -5.13 -3.02
N ALA A 406 8.93 -4.35 -3.99
CA ALA A 406 10.28 -4.46 -4.52
C ALA A 406 11.36 -4.13 -3.46
N PRO A 407 11.36 -2.95 -2.81
CA PRO A 407 12.35 -2.66 -1.76
C PRO A 407 12.25 -3.61 -0.57
N ASN A 408 11.04 -4.03 -0.15
CA ASN A 408 10.91 -5.02 0.93
C ASN A 408 11.57 -6.35 0.54
N SER A 409 11.32 -6.84 -0.68
CA SER A 409 11.88 -8.11 -1.14
C SER A 409 13.41 -8.06 -1.27
N LEU A 410 13.93 -6.94 -1.77
CA LEU A 410 15.37 -6.80 -2.03
C LEU A 410 16.18 -6.52 -0.77
N PHE A 411 15.64 -5.73 0.16
CA PHE A 411 16.45 -5.13 1.23
C PHE A 411 16.01 -5.52 2.63
N MET A 412 14.78 -6.03 2.84
CA MET A 412 14.33 -6.37 4.19
C MET A 412 15.17 -7.47 4.86
N PRO A 413 15.58 -8.56 4.16
CA PRO A 413 16.44 -9.56 4.79
C PRO A 413 17.77 -8.97 5.27
N SER A 414 18.42 -8.12 4.46
CA SER A 414 19.65 -7.42 4.87
C SER A 414 19.41 -6.43 6.00
N GLN A 415 18.27 -5.73 5.99
CA GLN A 415 17.88 -4.81 7.07
C GLN A 415 17.68 -5.53 8.40
N LEU A 416 17.05 -6.72 8.36
CA LEU A 416 16.87 -7.57 9.52
C LEU A 416 18.23 -8.00 10.10
N SER A 417 19.09 -8.56 9.25
CA SER A 417 20.45 -8.97 9.64
C SER A 417 21.24 -7.83 10.26
N LEU A 418 21.15 -6.63 9.66
CA LEU A 418 21.79 -5.42 10.16
C LEU A 418 21.22 -5.00 11.52
N ALA A 419 19.90 -4.96 11.67
CA ALA A 419 19.26 -4.53 12.91
C ALA A 419 19.62 -5.45 14.07
N VAL A 420 19.66 -6.77 13.85
CA VAL A 420 20.09 -7.75 14.85
C VAL A 420 21.56 -7.53 15.24
N GLN A 421 22.46 -7.37 14.26
CA GLN A 421 23.89 -7.13 14.53
C GLN A 421 24.15 -5.83 15.29
N ALA A 422 23.42 -4.76 14.93
CA ALA A 422 23.56 -3.44 15.52
C ALA A 422 22.79 -3.29 16.86
N GLY A 423 22.13 -4.35 17.36
CA GLY A 423 21.31 -4.29 18.57
C GLY A 423 20.10 -3.34 18.45
N LEU A 424 19.65 -3.05 17.22
CA LEU A 424 18.54 -2.15 16.95
C LEU A 424 17.19 -2.86 17.06
N SER A 425 16.13 -2.08 17.30
CA SER A 425 14.76 -2.58 17.21
C SER A 425 14.44 -3.06 15.79
N VAL A 426 14.35 -4.38 15.62
CA VAL A 426 14.00 -5.02 14.35
C VAL A 426 12.66 -4.51 13.79
N PRO A 427 11.56 -4.44 14.57
CA PRO A 427 10.29 -3.89 14.08
C PRO A 427 10.41 -2.43 13.61
N ALA A 428 11.17 -1.58 14.31
CA ALA A 428 11.37 -0.19 13.91
C ALA A 428 12.18 -0.07 12.62
N ALA A 429 13.26 -0.82 12.49
CA ALA A 429 14.09 -0.89 11.29
C ALA A 429 13.29 -1.37 10.06
N ALA A 430 12.51 -2.44 10.26
CA ALA A 430 11.66 -2.99 9.21
C ALA A 430 10.53 -2.03 8.81
N ALA A 431 9.89 -1.38 9.78
CA ALA A 431 8.86 -0.37 9.53
C ALA A 431 9.42 0.85 8.79
N LEU A 432 10.62 1.32 9.15
CA LEU A 432 11.29 2.42 8.46
C LEU A 432 11.54 2.08 6.99
N LEU A 433 12.08 0.90 6.69
CA LEU A 433 12.29 0.44 5.31
C LEU A 433 10.97 0.34 4.56
N HIS A 434 9.98 -0.30 5.18
CA HIS A 434 8.66 -0.53 4.60
C HIS A 434 7.95 0.78 4.24
N VAL A 435 7.89 1.73 5.18
CA VAL A 435 7.22 3.01 4.99
C VAL A 435 8.00 3.90 4.03
N SER A 436 9.34 3.88 4.08
CA SER A 436 10.16 4.60 3.10
C SER A 436 9.86 4.14 1.67
N GLY A 437 9.83 2.83 1.43
CA GLY A 437 9.54 2.29 0.10
C GLY A 437 8.09 2.47 -0.36
N THR A 438 7.12 2.34 0.54
CA THR A 438 5.70 2.49 0.18
C THR A 438 5.28 3.94 0.00
N SER A 439 5.64 4.83 0.94
CA SER A 439 5.17 6.22 0.95
C SER A 439 5.90 7.08 -0.08
N LEU A 440 7.19 6.89 -0.31
CA LEU A 440 7.91 7.63 -1.36
C LEU A 440 7.49 7.18 -2.77
N GLY A 441 6.84 6.02 -2.90
CA GLY A 441 6.18 5.59 -4.12
C GLY A 441 5.17 6.61 -4.68
N ILE A 442 4.64 7.53 -3.86
CA ILE A 442 3.80 8.65 -4.33
C ILE A 442 4.47 9.51 -5.42
N PHE A 443 5.80 9.57 -5.43
CA PHE A 443 6.59 10.32 -6.41
C PHE A 443 6.96 9.48 -7.65
N SER A 444 6.41 8.27 -7.77
CA SER A 444 6.68 7.39 -8.90
C SER A 444 6.19 7.97 -10.24
N PRO A 445 7.02 7.94 -11.31
CA PRO A 445 6.60 8.25 -12.67
C PRO A 445 5.37 7.48 -13.14
N VAL A 446 5.18 6.24 -12.66
CA VAL A 446 4.02 5.43 -13.03
C VAL A 446 2.73 6.02 -12.42
N ARG A 447 2.74 6.37 -11.13
CA ARG A 447 1.57 7.04 -10.50
C ARG A 447 1.33 8.41 -11.09
N MET A 448 2.39 9.14 -11.39
CA MET A 448 2.28 10.43 -12.07
C MET A 448 1.58 10.28 -13.43
N SER A 449 1.95 9.28 -14.23
CA SER A 449 1.31 9.01 -15.52
C SER A 449 -0.17 8.62 -15.37
N ILE A 450 -0.50 7.81 -14.36
CA ILE A 450 -1.90 7.46 -14.04
C ILE A 450 -2.67 8.72 -13.65
N ALA A 451 -2.12 9.54 -12.74
CA ALA A 451 -2.72 10.80 -12.32
C ALA A 451 -2.93 11.74 -13.52
N ALA A 452 -1.94 11.87 -14.40
CA ALA A 452 -2.02 12.67 -15.63
C ALA A 452 -3.13 12.16 -16.57
N GLY A 453 -3.24 10.84 -16.75
CA GLY A 453 -4.29 10.22 -17.55
C GLY A 453 -5.68 10.49 -16.99
N LEU A 454 -5.86 10.29 -15.68
CA LEU A 454 -7.14 10.49 -14.99
C LEU A 454 -7.57 11.97 -14.96
N ALA A 455 -6.61 12.88 -14.80
CA ALA A 455 -6.86 14.32 -14.70
C ALA A 455 -6.92 15.04 -16.06
N HIS A 456 -6.77 14.32 -17.18
CA HIS A 456 -6.57 14.92 -18.50
C HIS A 456 -5.40 15.92 -18.55
N GLY A 457 -4.33 15.63 -17.80
CA GLY A 457 -3.16 16.49 -17.59
C GLY A 457 -1.87 15.96 -18.21
N ARG A 458 -1.94 15.10 -19.24
CA ARG A 458 -0.73 14.63 -19.96
C ARG A 458 0.09 15.81 -20.48
N GLY A 459 1.40 15.79 -20.26
CA GLY A 459 2.32 16.89 -20.55
C GLY A 459 2.49 17.90 -19.41
N GLN A 460 1.74 17.77 -18.31
CA GLN A 460 1.84 18.65 -17.13
C GLN A 460 2.68 18.05 -15.98
N GLU A 461 3.20 16.83 -16.16
CA GLU A 461 3.89 16.04 -15.13
C GLU A 461 5.06 16.80 -14.52
N ARG A 462 5.89 17.46 -15.35
CA ARG A 462 7.02 18.28 -14.88
C ARG A 462 6.56 19.40 -13.95
N GLY A 463 5.47 20.07 -14.30
CA GLY A 463 4.89 21.12 -13.45
C GLY A 463 4.43 20.58 -12.10
N VAL A 464 3.84 19.38 -12.09
CA VAL A 464 3.43 18.71 -10.85
C VAL A 464 4.65 18.30 -10.02
N TYR A 465 5.71 17.75 -10.62
CA TYR A 465 6.94 17.41 -9.89
C TYR A 465 7.59 18.62 -9.22
N VAL A 466 7.60 19.79 -9.87
CA VAL A 466 8.10 21.03 -9.25
C VAL A 466 7.30 21.39 -8.01
N VAL A 467 5.98 21.18 -8.02
CA VAL A 467 5.12 21.40 -6.84
C VAL A 467 5.41 20.38 -5.73
N LEU A 468 5.63 19.13 -6.10
CA LEU A 468 5.87 18.03 -5.15
C LEU A 468 7.27 18.03 -4.54
N LEU A 469 8.29 18.55 -5.24
CA LEU A 469 9.69 18.42 -4.86
C LEU A 469 10.01 18.90 -3.43
N PRO A 470 9.58 20.10 -2.96
CA PRO A 470 9.80 20.51 -1.58
C PRO A 470 9.21 19.54 -0.54
N PHE A 471 8.06 18.95 -0.85
CA PHE A 471 7.40 17.99 0.05
C PHE A 471 8.07 16.61 -0.02
N ALA A 472 8.62 16.22 -1.16
CA ALA A 472 9.44 15.03 -1.30
C ALA A 472 10.72 15.13 -0.46
N LEU A 473 11.40 16.28 -0.52
CA LEU A 473 12.59 16.55 0.29
C LEU A 473 12.27 16.57 1.79
N ALA A 474 11.15 17.19 2.19
CA ALA A 474 10.69 17.17 3.58
C ALA A 474 10.35 15.75 4.05
N ALA A 475 9.63 14.96 3.24
CA ALA A 475 9.28 13.58 3.55
C ALA A 475 10.54 12.71 3.73
N PHE A 476 11.49 12.88 2.82
CA PHE A 476 12.79 12.21 2.90
C PHE A 476 13.58 12.63 4.15
N GLY A 477 13.61 13.91 4.47
CA GLY A 477 14.25 14.43 5.69
C GLY A 477 13.65 13.84 6.97
N VAL A 478 12.31 13.72 7.06
CA VAL A 478 11.64 13.05 8.19
C VAL A 478 12.08 11.60 8.33
N LEU A 479 12.12 10.86 7.22
CA LEU A 479 12.54 9.45 7.24
C LEU A 479 14.02 9.30 7.61
N LEU A 480 14.90 10.19 7.15
CA LEU A 480 16.29 10.25 7.58
C LEU A 480 16.44 10.59 9.07
N CYS A 481 15.65 11.52 9.59
CA CYS A 481 15.64 11.83 11.02
C CYS A 481 15.21 10.62 11.86
N LEU A 482 14.21 9.85 11.41
CA LEU A 482 13.82 8.61 12.08
C LEU A 482 14.91 7.54 12.01
N ALA A 483 15.59 7.42 10.88
CA ALA A 483 16.76 6.55 10.74
C ALA A 483 17.87 6.95 11.72
N LEU A 484 18.12 8.25 11.86
CA LEU A 484 19.10 8.80 12.81
C LEU A 484 18.71 8.49 14.25
N LEU A 485 17.46 8.72 14.63
CA LEU A 485 16.97 8.41 15.98
C LEU A 485 17.11 6.92 16.29
N LEU A 486 16.83 6.05 15.32
CA LEU A 486 17.02 4.61 15.46
C LEU A 486 18.50 4.27 15.65
N ALA A 487 19.40 4.82 14.83
CA ALA A 487 20.84 4.62 14.97
C ALA A 487 21.36 5.05 16.35
N LEU A 488 20.87 6.18 16.86
CA LEU A 488 21.26 6.70 18.17
C LEU A 488 20.73 5.86 19.34
N SER A 489 19.61 5.17 19.16
CA SER A 489 19.03 4.29 20.18
C SER A 489 19.79 2.97 20.37
N GLY A 490 20.61 2.57 19.41
CA GLY A 490 21.41 1.32 19.45
C GLY A 490 22.70 1.41 20.25
N ARG A 491 23.04 2.56 20.85
CA ARG A 491 24.27 2.69 21.64
C ARG A 491 24.13 1.96 22.98
N PRO A 492 25.01 1.01 23.33
CA PRO A 492 25.17 0.62 24.72
C PRO A 492 25.67 1.83 25.51
N GLY A 493 24.99 2.14 26.62
CA GLY A 493 25.48 3.09 27.61
C GLY A 493 26.71 2.57 28.34
#